data_AF-A0A4S8MQE8-F1
#
_entry.id   AF-A0A4S8MQE8-F1
#
_cell.length_a   1.000
_cell.length_b   1.000
_cell.length_c   1.000
_cell.angle_alpha   90.00
_cell.angle_beta   90.00
_cell.angle_gamma   90.00
#
_symmetry.space_group_name_H-M   'P 1'
#
loop_
_entity.id
_entity.type
_entity.pdbx_description
1 polymer ?
#
loop_
_entity_poly.entity_id
_entity_poly.type
_entity_poly.pdbx_seq_one_letter_code
_entity_poly.pdbx_strand_id
1 'polypeptide(L)'
;VPPFGRKTICHVNGNVSEFKRKTACEFKDYLQVALVCFEDLLPEPNNKIVMDLLWDLVTLHAYAKLQLHSDSTIASFWVATRVFGDSLQKFVHKTCASFETTELDTERIKQVRRQN
;
A
#
# COMPACT_ATOMS: atom_id res chain seq x y z
N VAL A 1 -0.21 -14.81 6.46
CA VAL A 1 -0.47 -15.31 5.08
C VAL A 1 0.48 -16.46 4.81
N PRO A 2 0.00 -17.64 4.37
CA PRO A 2 0.87 -18.79 4.13
C PRO A 2 1.87 -18.51 3.00
N PRO A 3 3.06 -19.14 3.04
CA PRO A 3 4.08 -18.92 2.03
C PRO A 3 3.68 -19.46 0.65
N PHE A 4 3.96 -18.66 -0.40
CA PHE A 4 3.85 -19.08 -1.78
C PHE A 4 5.23 -19.49 -2.31
N GLY A 5 5.31 -20.68 -2.93
CA GLY A 5 6.55 -21.22 -3.48
C GLY A 5 7.54 -21.78 -2.45
N ARG A 6 8.70 -22.27 -2.93
CA ARG A 6 9.72 -22.96 -2.09
C ARG A 6 10.68 -22.03 -1.33
N LYS A 7 10.82 -20.75 -1.70
CA LYS A 7 11.73 -19.80 -1.03
C LYS A 7 11.19 -18.36 -1.06
N THR A 8 11.21 -17.73 0.13
CA THR A 8 11.29 -16.28 0.43
C THR A 8 10.06 -15.38 0.21
N ILE A 9 9.06 -15.68 -0.61
CA ILE A 9 8.13 -14.60 -1.00
C ILE A 9 7.06 -14.25 0.06
N CYS A 10 6.68 -15.14 0.98
CA CYS A 10 5.48 -14.87 1.79
C CYS A 10 5.49 -15.45 3.21
N HIS A 11 6.39 -15.03 4.11
CA HIS A 11 6.15 -15.26 5.55
C HIS A 11 5.73 -13.96 6.24
N VAL A 12 4.44 -13.66 6.16
CA VAL A 12 3.85 -12.56 6.92
C VAL A 12 3.49 -13.07 8.32
N ASN A 13 4.37 -12.74 9.28
CA ASN A 13 4.23 -13.11 10.68
C ASN A 13 3.48 -12.05 11.50
N GLY A 14 2.54 -12.51 12.31
CA GLY A 14 1.80 -11.68 13.25
C GLY A 14 0.76 -10.77 12.60
N ASN A 15 0.15 -9.91 13.41
CA ASN A 15 -0.85 -8.98 12.95
C ASN A 15 -0.20 -7.78 12.23
N VAL A 16 -0.40 -7.69 10.91
CA VAL A 16 0.11 -6.58 10.10
C VAL A 16 -0.61 -5.27 10.41
N SER A 17 -1.90 -5.32 10.77
CA SER A 17 -2.71 -4.11 11.01
C SER A 17 -2.24 -3.32 12.24
N GLU A 18 -1.55 -3.96 13.19
CA GLU A 18 -0.96 -3.26 14.33
C GLU A 18 0.23 -2.37 13.94
N PHE A 19 0.87 -2.65 12.79
CA PHE A 19 1.93 -1.85 12.20
C PHE A 19 3.07 -1.48 13.17
N LYS A 20 3.43 -2.41 14.07
CA LYS A 20 4.52 -2.22 15.05
C LYS A 20 5.87 -2.65 14.47
N ARG A 21 6.86 -1.74 14.55
CA ARG A 21 8.31 -1.98 14.30
C ARG A 21 8.59 -2.81 13.05
N LYS A 22 8.22 -2.29 11.89
CA LYS A 22 8.43 -2.96 10.60
C LYS A 22 9.69 -2.45 9.91
N THR A 23 10.45 -3.39 9.35
CA THR A 23 11.64 -3.09 8.54
C THR A 23 11.25 -2.74 7.11
N ALA A 24 12.09 -1.98 6.39
CA ALA A 24 11.85 -1.64 4.99
C ALA A 24 11.67 -2.88 4.09
N CYS A 25 12.32 -4.00 4.42
CA CYS A 25 12.16 -5.26 3.71
C CYS A 25 10.75 -5.84 3.85
N GLU A 26 10.19 -5.83 5.07
CA GLU A 26 8.83 -6.35 5.31
C GLU A 26 7.76 -5.54 4.57
N PHE A 27 7.96 -4.23 4.41
CA PHE A 27 7.06 -3.38 3.62
C PHE A 27 6.93 -3.84 2.17
N LYS A 28 8.05 -4.18 1.54
CA LYS A 28 8.04 -4.72 0.18
C LYS A 28 7.21 -6.00 0.12
N ASP A 29 7.40 -6.90 1.07
CA ASP A 29 6.72 -8.19 1.08
C ASP A 29 5.21 -8.03 1.35
N TYR A 30 4.82 -7.02 2.13
CA TYR A 30 3.40 -6.65 2.28
C TYR A 30 2.78 -6.13 1.00
N LEU A 31 3.48 -5.26 0.26
CA LEU A 31 2.99 -4.77 -1.03
C LEU A 31 2.79 -5.90 -2.04
N GLN A 32 3.65 -6.91 -2.04
CA GLN A 32 3.53 -8.07 -2.93
C GLN A 32 2.31 -8.94 -2.64
N VAL A 33 1.88 -8.99 -1.39
CA VAL A 33 0.74 -9.83 -0.95
C VAL A 33 -0.56 -9.02 -0.83
N ALA A 34 -0.48 -7.69 -0.77
CA ALA A 34 -1.62 -6.82 -0.56
C ALA A 34 -2.74 -7.04 -1.58
N LEU A 35 -2.44 -7.20 -2.87
CA LEU A 35 -3.49 -7.38 -3.88
C LEU A 35 -4.41 -8.57 -3.57
N VAL A 36 -3.84 -9.71 -3.19
CA VAL A 36 -4.64 -10.92 -2.87
C VAL A 36 -5.41 -10.75 -1.57
N CYS A 37 -4.86 -10.03 -0.59
CA CYS A 37 -5.54 -9.81 0.69
C CYS A 37 -6.68 -8.79 0.62
N PHE A 38 -6.65 -7.89 -0.37
CA PHE A 38 -7.65 -6.86 -0.57
C PHE A 38 -8.69 -7.25 -1.63
N GLU A 39 -8.52 -8.38 -2.32
CA GLU A 39 -9.52 -8.91 -3.25
C GLU A 39 -10.84 -9.18 -2.51
N ASP A 40 -11.93 -8.61 -3.04
CA ASP A 40 -13.28 -8.61 -2.46
C ASP A 40 -13.40 -8.21 -0.97
N LEU A 41 -12.43 -7.46 -0.44
CA LEU A 41 -12.43 -7.05 0.97
C LEU A 41 -13.45 -5.94 1.24
N LEU A 42 -13.62 -5.02 0.29
CA LEU A 42 -14.54 -3.89 0.39
C LEU A 42 -15.75 -4.09 -0.54
N PRO A 43 -16.88 -3.41 -0.29
CA PRO A 43 -17.96 -3.36 -1.26
C PRO A 43 -17.55 -2.55 -2.50
N GLU A 44 -18.02 -2.96 -3.67
CA GLU A 44 -17.93 -2.15 -4.89
C GLU A 44 -18.71 -0.83 -4.73
N PRO A 45 -18.23 0.31 -5.26
CA PRO A 45 -17.08 0.49 -6.16
C PRO A 45 -15.72 0.68 -5.44
N ASN A 46 -15.72 0.69 -4.11
CA ASN A 46 -14.55 1.08 -3.31
C ASN A 46 -13.41 0.06 -3.39
N ASN A 47 -13.75 -1.22 -3.51
CA ASN A 47 -12.79 -2.30 -3.66
C ASN A 47 -11.94 -2.13 -4.91
N LYS A 48 -12.58 -1.91 -6.07
CA LYS A 48 -11.88 -1.61 -7.31
C LYS A 48 -10.92 -0.43 -7.19
N ILE A 49 -11.34 0.66 -6.54
CA ILE A 49 -10.48 1.84 -6.34
C ILE A 49 -9.24 1.50 -5.51
N VAL A 50 -9.39 0.69 -4.46
CA VAL A 50 -8.27 0.26 -3.62
C VAL A 50 -7.35 -0.70 -4.38
N MET A 51 -7.92 -1.63 -5.15
CA MET A 51 -7.14 -2.56 -5.97
C MET A 51 -6.34 -1.84 -7.06
N ASP A 52 -6.96 -0.87 -7.76
CA ASP A 52 -6.28 -0.01 -8.74
C ASP A 52 -5.12 0.76 -8.07
N LEU A 53 -5.36 1.36 -6.90
CA LEU A 53 -4.33 2.08 -6.13
C LEU A 53 -3.16 1.17 -5.73
N LEU A 54 -3.44 -0.03 -5.23
CA LEU A 54 -2.41 -1.00 -4.82
C LEU A 54 -1.57 -1.45 -6.03
N TRP A 55 -2.23 -1.70 -7.17
CA TRP A 55 -1.54 -2.03 -8.42
C TRP A 55 -0.57 -0.93 -8.87
N ASP A 56 -1.03 0.32 -8.86
CA ASP A 56 -0.22 1.47 -9.24
C ASP A 56 0.97 1.67 -8.29
N LEU A 57 0.75 1.48 -6.98
CA LEU A 57 1.80 1.55 -5.98
C LEU A 57 2.86 0.46 -6.17
N VAL A 58 2.44 -0.78 -6.44
CA VAL A 58 3.36 -1.90 -6.73
C VAL A 58 4.16 -1.61 -7.99
N THR A 59 3.52 -1.05 -9.02
CA THR A 59 4.16 -0.67 -10.28
C THR A 59 5.22 0.42 -10.06
N LEU A 60 4.86 1.48 -9.33
CA LEU A 60 5.79 2.54 -8.95
C LEU A 60 6.98 2.00 -8.14
N HIS A 61 6.71 1.14 -7.17
CA HIS A 61 7.75 0.53 -6.35
C HIS A 61 8.68 -0.37 -7.19
N ALA A 62 8.14 -1.12 -8.15
CA ALA A 62 8.95 -1.94 -9.05
C ALA A 62 9.93 -1.08 -9.86
N TYR A 63 9.47 0.03 -10.44
CA TYR A 63 10.35 0.98 -11.14
C TYR A 63 11.40 1.61 -10.22
N ALA A 64 11.01 2.05 -9.03
CA ALA A 64 11.95 2.59 -8.05
C ALA A 64 13.02 1.56 -7.65
N LYS A 65 12.63 0.28 -7.55
CA LYS A 65 13.53 -0.82 -7.20
C LYS A 65 14.42 -1.25 -8.35
N LEU A 66 13.98 -1.13 -9.59
CA LEU A 66 14.79 -1.49 -10.77
C LEU A 66 16.10 -0.70 -10.82
N GLN A 67 16.10 0.56 -10.35
CA GLN A 67 17.28 1.45 -10.33
C GLN A 67 18.01 1.52 -11.69
N LEU A 68 17.27 1.28 -12.78
CA LEU A 68 17.80 1.31 -14.14
C LEU A 68 17.65 2.73 -14.68
N HIS A 69 18.76 3.43 -14.87
CA HIS A 69 18.79 4.82 -15.31
C HIS A 69 18.97 4.93 -16.83
N SER A 70 17.99 4.44 -17.59
CA SER A 70 17.88 4.71 -19.02
C SER A 70 16.79 5.76 -19.26
N ASP A 71 16.87 6.50 -20.36
CA ASP A 71 15.88 7.55 -20.66
C ASP A 71 14.44 6.99 -20.71
N SER A 72 14.29 5.77 -21.24
CA SER A 72 13.01 5.07 -21.34
C SER A 72 12.44 4.64 -19.99
N THR A 73 13.28 4.18 -19.06
CA THR A 73 12.84 3.76 -17.72
C THR A 73 12.54 4.95 -16.82
N ILE A 74 13.32 6.03 -16.94
CA ILE A 74 13.04 7.29 -16.26
C ILE A 74 11.68 7.84 -16.72
N ALA A 75 11.44 7.90 -18.04
CA ALA A 75 10.15 8.33 -18.57
C ALA A 75 8.98 7.47 -18.06
N SER A 76 9.15 6.14 -18.05
CA SER A 76 8.15 5.21 -17.52
C SER A 76 7.90 5.40 -16.02
N PHE A 77 8.95 5.68 -15.24
CA PHE A 77 8.85 5.95 -13.81
C PHE A 77 8.07 7.24 -13.52
N TRP A 78 8.30 8.31 -14.30
CA TRP A 78 7.53 9.54 -14.19
C TRP A 78 6.05 9.32 -14.49
N VAL A 79 5.73 8.54 -15.54
CA VAL A 79 4.35 8.18 -15.87
C VAL A 79 3.70 7.39 -14.73
N ALA A 80 4.39 6.35 -14.23
CA ALA A 80 3.90 5.55 -13.10
C ALA A 80 3.67 6.41 -11.84
N THR A 81 4.54 7.38 -11.57
CA THR A 81 4.40 8.30 -10.43
C THR A 81 3.15 9.17 -10.57
N ARG A 82 2.87 9.68 -11.77
CA ARG A 82 1.66 10.46 -12.04
C ARG A 82 0.39 9.63 -11.88
N VAL A 83 0.36 8.44 -12.49
CA VAL A 83 -0.79 7.53 -12.42
C VAL A 83 -1.08 7.15 -10.96
N PHE A 84 -0.04 6.81 -10.19
CA PHE A 84 -0.19 6.55 -8.76
C PHE A 84 -0.76 7.75 -8.00
N GLY A 85 -0.30 8.96 -8.30
CA GLY A 85 -0.83 10.19 -7.71
C GLY A 85 -2.32 10.40 -8.01
N ASP A 86 -2.73 10.19 -9.26
CA ASP A 86 -4.12 10.31 -9.69
C ASP A 86 -5.01 9.26 -8.99
N SER A 87 -4.53 8.02 -8.88
CA SER A 87 -5.23 6.94 -8.16
C SER A 87 -5.33 7.21 -6.66
N LEU A 88 -4.28 7.77 -6.04
CA LEU A 88 -4.30 8.15 -4.62
C LEU A 88 -5.32 9.26 -4.37
N GLN A 89 -5.35 10.26 -5.24
CA GLN A 89 -6.34 11.34 -5.16
C GLN A 89 -7.76 10.79 -5.31
N LYS A 90 -7.99 9.86 -6.25
CA LYS A 90 -9.29 9.19 -6.42
C LYS A 90 -9.71 8.41 -5.18
N PHE A 91 -8.78 7.66 -4.57
CA PHE A 91 -9.04 6.94 -3.31
C PHE A 91 -9.45 7.88 -2.18
N VAL A 92 -8.74 9.00 -1.99
CA VAL A 92 -9.07 9.98 -0.96
C VAL A 92 -10.45 10.60 -1.20
N HIS A 93 -10.76 11.02 -2.43
CA HIS A 93 -12.01 11.72 -2.71
C HIS A 93 -13.24 10.81 -2.83
N LYS A 94 -13.07 9.54 -3.15
CA LYS A 94 -14.19 8.60 -3.36
C LYS A 94 -14.31 7.61 -2.20
N THR A 95 -13.26 6.86 -1.94
CA THR A 95 -13.28 5.79 -0.94
C THR A 95 -13.28 6.38 0.47
N CYS A 96 -12.30 7.22 0.82
CA CYS A 96 -12.23 7.78 2.18
C CYS A 96 -13.45 8.66 2.52
N ALA A 97 -14.00 9.38 1.55
CA ALA A 97 -15.21 10.18 1.75
C ALA A 97 -16.47 9.32 2.03
N SER A 98 -16.47 8.04 1.64
CA SER A 98 -17.60 7.13 1.85
C SER A 98 -17.59 6.41 3.20
N PHE A 99 -16.46 6.44 3.92
CA PHE A 99 -16.31 5.80 5.22
C PHE A 99 -15.99 6.85 6.28
N GLU A 100 -16.87 6.99 7.27
CA GLU A 100 -16.56 7.79 8.46
C GLU A 100 -15.57 7.00 9.33
N THR A 101 -14.28 7.29 9.19
CA THR A 101 -13.23 6.70 10.01
C THR A 101 -12.81 7.67 11.10
N THR A 102 -12.79 7.20 12.36
CA THR A 102 -12.21 7.92 13.49
C THR A 102 -10.86 7.33 13.85
N GLU A 103 -9.95 8.14 14.39
CA GLU A 103 -8.70 7.64 14.97
C GLU A 103 -8.98 6.57 16.03
N LEU A 104 -8.16 5.52 16.06
CA LEU A 104 -8.21 4.54 17.13
C LEU A 104 -7.74 5.17 18.44
N ASP A 105 -8.23 4.68 19.58
CA ASP A 105 -7.83 5.17 20.91
C ASP A 105 -6.31 5.13 21.11
N THR A 106 -5.64 4.13 20.53
CA THR A 106 -4.18 4.02 20.60
C THR A 106 -3.46 5.12 19.82
N GLU A 107 -4.02 5.55 18.69
CA GLU A 107 -3.49 6.66 17.88
C GLU A 107 -3.70 7.99 18.59
N ARG A 108 -4.91 8.21 19.12
CA ARG A 108 -5.25 9.37 19.96
C ARG A 108 -4.31 9.52 21.16
N ILE A 109 -4.07 8.43 21.91
CA ILE A 109 -3.14 8.43 23.05
C ILE A 109 -1.71 8.78 22.60
N LYS A 110 -1.24 8.26 21.46
CA LYS A 110 0.08 8.61 20.91
C LYS A 110 0.16 10.08 20.50
N GLN A 111 -0.91 10.65 19.94
CA GLN A 111 -0.95 12.05 19.55
C GLN A 111 -0.87 12.98 20.76
N VAL A 112 -1.66 12.72 21.81
CA VAL A 112 -1.62 13.50 23.06
C VAL A 112 -0.23 13.47 23.70
N ARG A 113 0.45 12.32 23.69
CA ARG A 113 1.83 12.19 24.21
C ARG A 113 2.88 12.97 23.41
N ARG A 114 2.62 13.34 22.15
CA ARG A 114 3.52 14.17 21.32
C ARG A 114 3.27 15.67 21.50
N GLN A 115 2.10 16.04 22.01
CA GLN A 115 1.70 17.43 22.24
C GLN A 115 2.08 17.92 23.64
N ASN A 116 2.30 17.00 24.59
CA ASN A 116 2.92 17.25 25.88
C ASN A 116 4.45 17.19 25.77
#